data_AF-A0A509LJL0-F1
#
_entry.id   AF-A0A509LJL0-F1
#
_cell.length_a   1.000
_cell.length_b   1.000
_cell.length_c   1.000
_cell.angle_alpha   90.00
_cell.angle_beta   90.00
_cell.angle_gamma   90.00
#
_symmetry.space_group_name_H-M   'P 1'
#
loop_
_entity.id
_entity.type
_entity.pdbx_description
1 polymer ?
#
loop_
_entity_poly.entity_id
_entity_poly.type
_entity_poly.pdbx_seq_one_letter_code
_entity_poly.pdbx_strand_id
1 'polypeptide(L)'
;MNDFLDKVWELIYAFLSSTVVFLDTLLSPLEFLGPGAVIFLLAFLVVIFTRILSQFYVTKRYIRLEKEYRYWQEIREEAMKHPDSTKGKRLARNVDKAELNKAYYDYFFEGLLKHFIVNVLPILLMVSYITKIYTPQTMLKRFGEKWVFSFSFGSSSPINVGSLLWFVICLILSFILFAVIKKVFKKRYVKKESV
;
A
#
# COMPACT_ATOMS: atom_id res chain seq x y z
N MET A 1 10.77 -25.14 -19.34
CA MET A 1 9.82 -24.32 -18.55
C MET A 1 10.32 -24.14 -17.13
N ASN A 2 10.76 -25.22 -16.46
CA ASN A 2 11.40 -25.16 -15.13
C ASN A 2 12.67 -24.29 -15.15
N ASP A 3 13.62 -24.55 -16.04
CA ASP A 3 14.89 -23.79 -16.09
C ASP A 3 14.72 -22.27 -16.29
N PHE A 4 13.67 -21.84 -16.99
CA PHE A 4 13.37 -20.42 -17.14
C PHE A 4 12.81 -19.83 -15.85
N LEU A 5 11.83 -20.52 -15.24
CA LEU A 5 11.24 -20.10 -13.97
C LEU A 5 12.28 -20.11 -12.84
N ASP A 6 13.16 -21.10 -12.82
CA ASP A 6 14.25 -21.21 -11.85
C ASP A 6 15.23 -20.04 -11.99
N LYS A 7 15.66 -19.71 -13.22
CA LYS A 7 16.52 -18.54 -13.47
C LYS A 7 15.86 -17.21 -13.07
N VAL A 8 14.58 -17.05 -13.40
CA VAL A 8 13.83 -15.85 -13.00
C VAL A 8 13.70 -15.79 -11.48
N TRP A 9 13.45 -16.92 -10.83
CA TRP A 9 13.33 -17.01 -9.38
C TRP A 9 14.65 -16.70 -8.67
N GLU A 10 15.77 -17.23 -9.17
CA GLU A 10 17.11 -16.91 -8.65
C GLU A 10 17.42 -15.41 -8.75
N LEU A 11 17.07 -14.77 -9.86
CA LEU A 11 17.27 -13.34 -10.06
C LEU A 11 16.41 -12.50 -9.09
N ILE A 12 15.14 -12.88 -8.92
CA ILE A 12 14.24 -12.25 -7.94
C ILE A 12 14.78 -12.44 -6.52
N TYR A 13 15.22 -13.65 -6.18
CA TYR A 13 15.78 -13.97 -4.87
C TYR A 13 17.05 -13.15 -4.60
N ALA A 14 17.97 -13.07 -5.56
CA ALA A 14 19.20 -12.28 -5.44
C ALA A 14 18.90 -10.79 -5.25
N PHE A 15 17.93 -10.26 -6.01
CA PHE A 15 17.48 -8.87 -5.86
C PHE A 15 16.87 -8.60 -4.48
N LEU A 16 15.96 -9.47 -4.01
CA LEU A 16 15.33 -9.33 -2.70
C LEU A 16 16.37 -9.48 -1.57
N SER A 17 17.29 -10.43 -1.68
CA SER A 17 18.36 -10.64 -0.69
C SER A 17 19.27 -9.42 -0.61
N SER A 18 19.66 -8.85 -1.75
CA SER A 18 20.46 -7.63 -1.81
C SER A 18 19.72 -6.43 -1.20
N THR A 19 18.41 -6.34 -1.43
CA THR A 19 17.56 -5.29 -0.83
C THR A 19 17.49 -5.42 0.69
N VAL A 20 17.39 -6.65 1.21
CA VAL A 20 17.42 -6.91 2.66
C VAL A 20 18.75 -6.46 3.26
N VAL A 21 19.89 -6.82 2.65
CA VAL A 21 21.23 -6.41 3.13
C VAL A 21 21.39 -4.90 3.09
N PHE A 22 20.92 -4.25 2.01
CA PHE A 22 20.94 -2.81 1.90
C PHE A 22 20.14 -2.13 3.01
N LEU A 23 18.92 -2.60 3.28
CA LEU A 23 18.09 -2.09 4.38
C LEU A 23 18.73 -2.32 5.75
N ASP A 24 19.27 -3.51 6.01
CA ASP A 24 19.96 -3.82 7.26
C ASP A 24 21.17 -2.89 7.48
N THR A 25 21.96 -2.64 6.42
CA THR A 25 23.11 -1.74 6.48
C THR A 25 22.68 -0.29 6.76
N LEU A 26 21.57 0.14 6.15
CA LEU A 26 21.02 1.47 6.33
C LEU A 26 20.40 1.67 7.73
N LEU A 27 19.86 0.61 8.33
CA LEU A 27 19.19 0.65 9.63
C LEU A 27 20.11 0.33 10.82
N SER A 28 21.22 -0.37 10.60
CA SER A 28 22.17 -0.73 11.67
C SER A 28 22.59 0.47 12.53
N PRO A 29 22.90 1.66 11.98
CA PRO A 29 23.24 2.84 12.78
C PRO A 29 22.09 3.36 13.66
N LEU A 30 20.84 2.93 13.43
CA LEU A 30 19.65 3.34 14.16
C LEU A 30 19.21 2.31 15.21
N GLU A 31 19.87 1.15 15.27
CA GLU A 31 19.53 0.07 16.20
C GLU A 31 19.71 0.47 17.68
N PHE A 32 20.51 1.50 17.98
CA PHE A 32 20.65 2.06 19.33
C PHE A 32 19.34 2.62 19.90
N LEU A 33 18.36 2.95 19.04
CA LEU A 33 17.04 3.45 19.47
C LEU A 33 16.12 2.32 19.98
N GLY A 34 16.55 1.06 19.85
CA GLY A 34 15.78 -0.12 20.23
C GLY A 34 14.83 -0.61 19.12
N PRO A 35 14.34 -1.85 19.25
CA PRO A 35 13.59 -2.53 18.20
C PRO A 35 12.27 -1.82 17.86
N GLY A 36 11.62 -1.23 18.86
CA GLY A 36 10.35 -0.53 18.68
C GLY A 36 10.46 0.70 17.79
N ALA A 37 11.51 1.50 17.97
CA ALA A 37 11.76 2.71 17.19
C ALA A 37 12.15 2.38 15.74
N VAL A 38 12.99 1.37 15.53
CA VAL A 38 13.40 0.94 14.18
C VAL A 38 12.19 0.40 13.39
N ILE A 39 11.35 -0.44 14.02
CA ILE A 39 10.12 -0.95 13.38
C ILE A 39 9.15 0.20 13.06
N PHE A 40 9.03 1.19 13.95
CA PHE A 40 8.21 2.37 13.67
C PHE A 40 8.72 3.16 12.47
N LEU A 41 10.04 3.41 12.40
CA LEU A 41 10.66 4.08 11.26
C LEU A 41 10.39 3.33 9.95
N LEU A 42 10.55 2.00 9.94
CA LEU A 42 10.24 1.16 8.79
C LEU A 42 8.78 1.29 8.35
N ALA A 43 7.84 1.25 9.29
CA ALA A 43 6.42 1.45 9.02
C ALA A 43 6.14 2.84 8.45
N PHE A 44 6.79 3.88 8.98
CA PHE A 44 6.62 5.24 8.50
C PHE A 44 7.19 5.42 7.09
N LEU A 45 8.39 4.88 6.84
CA LEU A 45 9.03 4.91 5.52
C LEU A 45 8.21 4.17 4.47
N VAL A 46 7.64 3.00 4.77
CA VAL A 46 6.80 2.29 3.80
C VAL A 46 5.52 3.08 3.50
N VAL A 47 4.94 3.77 4.48
CA VAL A 47 3.79 4.65 4.24
C VAL A 47 4.19 5.82 3.35
N ILE A 48 5.32 6.48 3.58
CA ILE A 48 5.82 7.54 2.68
C ILE A 48 6.04 7.00 1.28
N PHE A 49 6.70 5.85 1.16
CA PHE A 49 7.03 5.22 -0.12
C PHE A 49 5.77 4.87 -0.91
N THR A 50 4.75 4.26 -0.29
CA THR A 50 3.47 3.95 -0.97
C THR A 50 2.77 5.21 -1.46
N ARG A 51 2.85 6.32 -0.70
CA ARG A 51 2.28 7.61 -1.12
C ARG A 51 3.01 8.20 -2.31
N ILE A 52 4.34 8.25 -2.26
CA ILE A 52 5.18 8.70 -3.38
C ILE A 52 4.86 7.86 -4.62
N LEU A 53 4.91 6.53 -4.48
CA LEU A 53 4.65 5.61 -5.58
C LEU A 53 3.23 5.81 -6.15
N SER A 54 2.23 6.09 -5.31
CA SER A 54 0.86 6.37 -5.77
C SER A 54 0.69 7.65 -6.56
N GLN A 55 1.57 8.63 -6.33
CA GLN A 55 1.57 9.88 -7.08
C GLN A 55 2.26 9.71 -8.44
N PHE A 56 3.35 8.94 -8.50
CA PHE A 56 4.12 8.76 -9.73
C PHE A 56 3.56 7.65 -10.64
N TYR A 57 2.96 6.61 -10.08
CA TYR A 57 2.49 5.46 -10.83
C TYR A 57 1.06 5.67 -11.37
N VAL A 58 0.94 6.48 -12.43
CA VAL A 58 -0.30 6.61 -13.21
C VAL A 58 -0.04 6.12 -14.62
N THR A 59 -0.61 4.98 -15.00
CA THR A 59 -0.42 4.42 -16.35
C THR A 59 -1.24 5.22 -17.36
N LYS A 60 -0.68 5.45 -18.56
CA LYS A 60 -1.43 6.05 -19.68
C LYS A 60 -2.68 5.24 -20.02
N ARG A 61 -2.60 3.92 -19.86
CA ARG A 61 -3.72 2.98 -20.03
C ARG A 61 -4.85 3.27 -19.05
N TYR A 62 -4.54 3.46 -17.76
CA TYR A 62 -5.55 3.80 -16.75
C TYR A 62 -6.32 5.08 -17.09
N ILE A 63 -5.61 6.14 -17.52
CA ILE A 63 -6.25 7.40 -17.93
C ILE A 63 -7.16 7.21 -19.14
N ARG A 64 -6.74 6.40 -20.12
CA ARG A 64 -7.55 6.09 -21.30
C ARG A 64 -8.82 5.32 -20.94
N LEU A 65 -8.68 4.28 -20.11
CA LEU A 65 -9.82 3.47 -19.65
C LEU A 65 -10.82 4.29 -18.83
N GLU A 66 -10.35 5.24 -18.02
CA GLU A 66 -11.25 6.16 -17.30
C GLU A 66 -12.10 6.99 -18.27
N LYS A 67 -11.49 7.52 -19.34
CA LYS A 67 -12.20 8.30 -20.37
C LYS A 67 -13.22 7.45 -21.12
N GLU A 68 -12.83 6.24 -21.52
CA GLU A 68 -13.73 5.31 -22.20
C GLU A 68 -14.92 4.93 -21.32
N TYR A 69 -14.68 4.63 -20.04
CA TYR A 69 -15.76 4.35 -19.08
C TYR A 69 -16.72 5.54 -18.94
N ARG A 70 -16.20 6.75 -18.72
CA ARG A 70 -17.02 7.97 -18.58
C ARG A 70 -17.85 8.24 -19.84
N TYR A 71 -17.25 8.10 -21.01
CA TYR A 71 -17.92 8.27 -22.29
C TYR A 71 -19.13 7.33 -22.44
N TRP A 72 -18.94 6.03 -22.17
CA TRP A 72 -20.04 5.06 -22.27
C TRP A 72 -21.10 5.26 -21.18
N GLN A 73 -20.69 5.75 -20.00
CA GLN A 73 -21.62 6.10 -18.94
C GLN A 73 -22.52 7.28 -19.35
N GLU A 74 -21.95 8.32 -19.94
CA GLU A 74 -22.71 9.49 -20.45
C GLU A 74 -23.70 9.07 -21.54
N ILE A 75 -23.30 8.20 -22.48
CA ILE A 75 -24.21 7.69 -23.53
C ILE A 75 -25.37 6.91 -22.92
N ARG A 76 -25.10 6.08 -21.90
CA ARG A 76 -26.15 5.35 -21.19
C ARG A 76 -27.11 6.30 -20.50
N GLU A 77 -26.61 7.35 -19.85
CA GLU A 77 -27.44 8.37 -19.20
C GLU A 77 -28.29 9.12 -20.23
N GLU A 78 -27.74 9.44 -21.40
CA GLU A 78 -28.48 10.09 -22.49
C GLU A 78 -29.57 9.17 -23.07
N ALA A 79 -29.27 7.88 -23.25
CA ALA A 79 -30.26 6.89 -23.65
C ALA A 79 -31.44 6.79 -22.67
N MET A 80 -31.19 6.99 -21.37
CA MET A 80 -32.22 6.98 -20.33
C MET A 80 -33.12 8.22 -20.33
N LYS A 81 -32.68 9.34 -20.94
CA LYS A 81 -33.49 10.57 -21.09
C LYS A 81 -34.45 10.52 -22.27
N HIS A 82 -34.46 9.41 -23.04
CA HIS A 82 -35.31 9.27 -24.21
C HIS A 82 -36.81 9.41 -23.82
N PRO A 83 -37.64 10.16 -24.58
CA PRO A 83 -39.03 10.44 -24.23
C PRO A 83 -39.89 9.18 -24.01
N ASP A 84 -39.65 8.16 -24.83
CA ASP A 84 -40.17 6.81 -24.60
C ASP A 84 -39.27 6.05 -23.61
N SER A 85 -39.75 5.89 -22.39
CA SER A 85 -39.07 5.17 -21.30
C SER A 85 -38.74 3.71 -21.66
N THR A 86 -39.61 3.03 -22.42
CA THR A 86 -39.38 1.62 -22.76
C THR A 86 -38.27 1.47 -23.78
N LYS A 87 -38.23 2.37 -24.78
CA LYS A 87 -37.15 2.44 -25.76
C LYS A 87 -35.84 2.90 -25.13
N GLY A 88 -35.87 3.89 -24.24
CA GLY A 88 -34.70 4.35 -23.49
C GLY A 88 -34.06 3.24 -22.66
N LYS A 89 -34.85 2.45 -21.94
CA LYS A 89 -34.37 1.28 -21.19
C LYS A 89 -33.72 0.22 -22.08
N ARG A 90 -34.27 -0.03 -23.28
CA ARG A 90 -33.67 -0.98 -24.24
C ARG A 90 -32.34 -0.47 -24.78
N LEU A 91 -32.26 0.81 -25.11
CA LEU A 91 -31.02 1.45 -25.56
C LEU A 91 -29.93 1.38 -24.47
N ALA A 92 -30.27 1.76 -23.23
CA ALA A 92 -29.34 1.65 -22.11
C ALA A 92 -28.86 0.20 -21.90
N ARG A 93 -29.76 -0.79 -21.98
CA ARG A 93 -29.39 -2.21 -21.87
C ARG A 93 -28.44 -2.67 -22.98
N ASN A 94 -28.59 -2.15 -24.18
CA ASN A 94 -27.70 -2.46 -25.29
C ASN A 94 -26.31 -1.84 -25.07
N VAL A 95 -26.25 -0.59 -24.59
CA VAL A 95 -24.99 0.08 -24.20
C VAL A 95 -24.28 -0.68 -23.08
N ASP A 96 -25.03 -1.10 -22.05
CA ASP A 96 -24.53 -1.90 -20.93
C ASP A 96 -23.88 -3.20 -21.41
N LYS A 97 -24.56 -3.94 -22.29
CA LYS A 97 -24.08 -5.23 -22.81
C LYS A 97 -22.92 -5.12 -23.79
N ALA A 98 -22.91 -4.08 -24.62
CA ALA A 98 -21.94 -3.96 -25.70
C ALA A 98 -20.60 -3.45 -25.18
N GLU A 99 -20.59 -2.31 -24.48
CA GLU A 99 -19.36 -1.55 -24.26
C GLU A 99 -19.18 -1.11 -22.81
N LEU A 100 -20.23 -0.68 -22.11
CA LEU A 100 -20.07 -0.12 -20.77
C LEU A 100 -19.58 -1.16 -19.75
N ASN A 101 -20.10 -2.39 -19.77
CA ASN A 101 -19.62 -3.42 -18.86
C ASN A 101 -18.13 -3.74 -19.09
N LYS A 102 -17.70 -3.82 -20.34
CA LYS A 102 -16.31 -4.10 -20.69
C LYS A 102 -15.40 -2.95 -20.24
N ALA A 103 -15.75 -1.72 -20.60
CA ALA A 103 -15.02 -0.52 -20.18
C ALA A 103 -14.95 -0.39 -18.66
N TYR A 104 -16.04 -0.71 -17.96
CA TYR A 104 -16.09 -0.76 -16.50
C TYR A 104 -15.10 -1.79 -15.93
N TYR A 105 -15.15 -3.03 -16.38
CA TYR A 105 -14.26 -4.08 -15.84
C TYR A 105 -12.81 -3.79 -16.14
N ASP A 106 -12.47 -3.35 -17.36
CA ASP A 106 -11.09 -3.01 -17.72
C ASP A 106 -10.56 -1.86 -16.85
N TYR A 107 -11.34 -0.79 -16.69
CA TYR A 107 -10.98 0.34 -15.82
C TYR A 107 -10.86 -0.09 -14.35
N PHE A 108 -11.81 -0.88 -13.85
CA PHE A 108 -11.82 -1.37 -12.47
C PHE A 108 -10.63 -2.27 -12.17
N PHE A 109 -10.35 -3.27 -13.02
CA PHE A 109 -9.23 -4.19 -12.83
C PHE A 109 -7.89 -3.49 -12.93
N GLU A 110 -7.71 -2.56 -13.89
CA GLU A 110 -6.50 -1.76 -13.97
C GLU A 110 -6.32 -0.91 -12.70
N GLY A 111 -7.40 -0.30 -12.20
CA GLY A 111 -7.39 0.45 -10.93
C GLY A 111 -7.05 -0.44 -9.72
N LEU A 112 -7.61 -1.64 -9.65
CA LEU A 112 -7.36 -2.62 -8.60
C LEU A 112 -5.90 -3.08 -8.61
N LEU A 113 -5.37 -3.48 -9.78
CA LEU A 113 -3.99 -3.93 -9.94
C LEU A 113 -3.01 -2.81 -9.62
N LYS A 114 -3.28 -1.59 -10.12
CA LYS A 114 -2.52 -0.40 -9.75
C LYS A 114 -2.51 -0.21 -8.23
N HIS A 115 -3.68 -0.26 -7.58
CA HIS A 115 -3.76 -0.08 -6.14
C HIS A 115 -2.97 -1.15 -5.38
N PHE A 116 -3.07 -2.41 -5.82
CA PHE A 116 -2.36 -3.53 -5.24
C PHE A 116 -0.83 -3.35 -5.33
N ILE A 117 -0.31 -3.07 -6.53
CA ILE A 117 1.13 -2.89 -6.78
C ILE A 117 1.69 -1.72 -5.95
N VAL A 118 0.92 -0.64 -5.84
CA VAL A 118 1.42 0.62 -5.27
C VAL A 118 1.27 0.68 -3.75
N ASN A 119 0.19 0.14 -3.20
CA ASN A 119 -0.14 0.30 -1.78
C ASN A 119 0.02 -1.00 -1.00
N VAL A 120 -0.46 -2.12 -1.55
CA VAL A 120 -0.50 -3.40 -0.82
C VAL A 120 0.84 -4.10 -0.89
N LEU A 121 1.42 -4.21 -2.09
CA LEU A 121 2.66 -4.96 -2.31
C LEU A 121 3.85 -4.43 -1.48
N PRO A 122 4.12 -3.12 -1.38
CA PRO A 122 5.24 -2.63 -0.57
C PRO A 122 5.05 -2.93 0.92
N ILE A 123 3.81 -2.88 1.42
CA ILE A 123 3.49 -3.24 2.81
C ILE A 123 3.75 -4.73 3.03
N LEU A 124 3.30 -5.60 2.11
CA LEU A 124 3.55 -7.04 2.21
C LEU A 124 5.03 -7.39 2.17
N LEU A 125 5.81 -6.72 1.31
CA LEU A 125 7.27 -6.88 1.29
C LEU A 125 7.91 -6.47 2.62
N MET A 126 7.44 -5.37 3.21
CA MET A 126 7.93 -4.93 4.53
C MET A 126 7.52 -5.90 5.65
N VAL A 127 6.32 -6.46 5.60
CA VAL A 127 5.89 -7.52 6.52
C VAL A 127 6.83 -8.73 6.42
N SER A 128 7.15 -9.18 5.19
CA SER A 128 8.07 -10.29 4.96
C SER A 128 9.49 -9.99 5.47
N TYR A 129 9.96 -8.76 5.28
CA TYR A 129 11.23 -8.30 5.85
C TYR A 129 11.22 -8.40 7.38
N ILE A 130 10.18 -7.88 8.03
CA ILE A 130 10.10 -7.84 9.48
C ILE A 130 10.00 -9.24 10.09
N THR A 131 9.20 -10.13 9.49
CA THR A 131 9.08 -11.51 9.98
C THR A 131 10.35 -12.32 9.79
N LYS A 132 11.20 -11.97 8.81
CA LYS A 132 12.50 -12.61 8.58
C LYS A 132 13.61 -12.06 9.47
N ILE A 133 13.67 -10.74 9.67
CA ILE A 133 14.80 -10.06 10.32
C ILE A 133 14.58 -9.81 11.81
N TYR A 134 13.33 -9.61 12.25
CA TYR A 134 13.00 -9.34 13.66
C TYR A 134 12.33 -10.57 14.29
N THR A 135 12.99 -11.71 14.16
CA THR A 135 12.62 -12.93 14.90
C THR A 135 13.12 -12.83 16.34
N PRO A 136 12.55 -13.57 17.30
CA PRO A 136 13.02 -13.52 18.70
C PRO A 136 14.51 -13.81 18.87
N GLN A 137 15.08 -14.66 18.00
CA GLN A 137 16.49 -15.05 18.01
C GLN A 137 17.41 -13.92 17.51
N THR A 138 17.00 -13.24 16.44
CA THR A 138 17.75 -12.13 15.84
C THR A 138 17.62 -10.87 16.68
N MET A 139 16.42 -10.59 17.22
CA MET A 139 16.22 -9.49 18.16
C MET A 139 17.05 -9.66 19.43
N LEU A 140 17.12 -10.88 19.98
CA LEU A 140 17.97 -11.15 21.14
C LEU A 140 19.46 -10.88 20.84
N LYS A 141 19.92 -11.23 19.63
CA LYS A 141 21.32 -10.99 19.21
C LYS A 141 21.61 -9.52 18.93
N ARG A 142 20.67 -8.77 18.35
CA ARG A 142 20.86 -7.38 17.93
C ARG A 142 20.57 -6.36 19.03
N PHE A 143 19.53 -6.60 19.82
CA PHE A 143 19.01 -5.66 20.80
C PHE A 143 19.08 -6.17 22.25
N GLY A 144 19.45 -7.45 22.47
CA GLY A 144 19.47 -8.05 23.81
C GLY A 144 18.09 -8.49 24.33
N GLU A 145 17.02 -8.28 23.56
CA GLU A 145 15.64 -8.60 23.96
C GLU A 145 14.95 -9.49 22.93
N LYS A 146 14.09 -10.42 23.40
CA LYS A 146 13.32 -11.34 22.53
C LYS A 146 12.03 -10.73 21.99
N TRP A 147 11.60 -9.61 22.55
CA TRP A 147 10.31 -8.99 22.29
C TRP A 147 10.51 -7.50 22.09
N VAL A 148 9.56 -6.85 21.42
CA VAL A 148 9.63 -5.40 21.23
C VAL A 148 9.27 -4.67 22.53
N PHE A 149 8.27 -5.19 23.24
CA PHE A 149 7.91 -4.77 24.58
C PHE A 149 7.47 -5.98 25.39
N SER A 150 7.80 -5.99 26.68
CA SER A 150 7.27 -6.93 27.67
C SER A 150 6.67 -6.16 28.84
N PHE A 151 5.39 -6.36 29.11
CA PHE A 151 4.69 -5.73 30.24
C PHE A 151 4.23 -6.79 31.24
N SER A 152 4.50 -6.59 32.53
CA SER A 152 4.00 -7.43 33.62
C SER A 152 2.99 -6.62 34.46
N PHE A 153 1.71 -6.64 34.06
CA PHE A 153 0.62 -5.99 34.80
C PHE A 153 0.16 -6.86 35.99
N GLY A 154 1.03 -7.09 36.97
CA GLY A 154 0.70 -7.85 38.19
C GLY A 154 0.36 -9.33 37.97
N SER A 155 0.46 -9.85 36.73
CA SER A 155 0.29 -11.25 36.39
C SER A 155 1.61 -12.02 36.47
N SER A 156 1.52 -13.32 36.77
CA SER A 156 2.66 -14.24 36.78
C SER A 156 3.30 -14.49 35.41
N SER A 157 2.64 -14.05 34.33
CA SER A 157 3.12 -14.15 32.96
C SER A 157 3.22 -12.77 32.31
N PRO A 158 4.38 -12.39 31.76
CA PRO A 158 4.55 -11.13 31.04
C PRO A 158 3.83 -11.19 29.69
N ILE A 159 3.11 -10.11 29.34
CA ILE A 159 2.53 -9.91 28.02
C ILE A 159 3.65 -9.45 27.09
N ASN A 160 3.93 -10.26 26.08
CA ASN A 160 5.01 -10.02 25.13
C ASN A 160 4.45 -9.54 23.79
N VAL A 161 4.98 -8.42 23.30
CA VAL A 161 4.62 -7.86 22.01
C VAL A 161 5.63 -8.30 20.95
N GLY A 162 5.15 -9.05 19.97
CA GLY A 162 5.95 -9.47 18.81
C GLY A 162 6.18 -8.34 17.80
N SER A 163 7.23 -8.48 16.99
CA SER A 163 7.63 -7.52 15.96
C SER A 163 6.55 -7.25 14.92
N LEU A 164 5.83 -8.29 14.47
CA LEU A 164 4.74 -8.16 13.50
C LEU A 164 3.56 -7.36 14.06
N LEU A 165 3.13 -7.67 15.30
CA LEU A 165 2.02 -6.97 15.93
C LEU A 165 2.37 -5.49 16.13
N TRP A 166 3.58 -5.21 16.62
CA TRP A 166 4.06 -3.86 16.77
C TRP A 166 4.13 -3.11 15.43
N PHE A 167 4.57 -3.78 14.36
CA PHE A 167 4.59 -3.18 13.02
C PHE A 167 3.19 -2.78 12.54
N VAL A 168 2.17 -3.62 12.75
CA VAL A 168 0.79 -3.30 12.36
C VAL A 168 0.29 -2.05 13.09
N ILE A 169 0.55 -1.95 14.41
CA ILE A 169 0.24 -0.75 15.19
C ILE A 169 0.98 0.46 14.62
N CYS A 170 2.29 0.34 14.38
CA CYS A 170 3.11 1.42 13.82
C CYS A 170 2.63 1.88 12.44
N LEU A 171 2.14 0.96 11.61
CA LEU A 171 1.63 1.24 10.28
C LEU A 171 0.33 2.05 10.36
N ILE A 172 -0.59 1.68 11.25
CA ILE A 172 -1.81 2.44 11.52
C ILE A 172 -1.45 3.85 12.02
N LEU A 173 -0.55 3.94 13.02
CA LEU A 173 -0.08 5.22 13.54
C LEU A 173 0.59 6.08 12.46
N SER A 174 1.37 5.47 11.57
CA SER A 174 2.02 6.16 10.45
C SER A 174 1.01 6.75 9.47
N PHE A 175 -0.07 6.03 9.16
CA PHE A 175 -1.16 6.56 8.34
C PHE A 175 -1.87 7.74 9.01
N ILE A 176 -2.15 7.64 10.31
CA ILE A 176 -2.76 8.72 11.09
C ILE A 176 -1.83 9.95 11.11
N LEU A 177 -0.55 9.75 11.43
CA LEU A 177 0.45 10.79 11.48
C LEU A 177 0.56 11.52 10.13
N PHE A 178 0.63 10.75 9.04
CA PHE A 178 0.67 11.32 7.69
C PHE A 178 -0.59 12.14 7.35
N ALA A 179 -1.78 11.65 7.74
CA ALA A 179 -3.03 12.39 7.53
C ALA A 179 -3.06 13.72 8.33
N VAL A 180 -2.57 13.70 9.57
CA VAL A 180 -2.45 14.90 10.42
C VAL A 180 -1.46 15.89 9.80
N ILE A 181 -0.27 15.44 9.39
CA ILE A 181 0.75 16.26 8.71
C ILE A 181 0.13 16.94 7.48
N LYS A 182 -0.52 16.18 6.60
CA LYS A 182 -1.16 16.73 5.39
C LYS A 182 -2.19 17.81 5.72
N LYS A 183 -3.01 17.61 6.77
CA LYS A 183 -4.03 18.58 7.19
C LYS A 183 -3.40 19.88 7.73
N VAL A 184 -2.32 19.78 8.52
CA VAL A 184 -1.61 20.94 9.07
C VAL A 184 -0.92 21.74 7.96
N PHE A 185 -0.23 21.08 7.03
CA PHE A 185 0.43 21.74 5.91
C PHE A 185 -0.57 22.43 4.97
N LYS A 186 -1.71 21.80 4.66
CA LYS A 186 -2.76 22.44 3.84
C LYS A 186 -3.33 23.69 4.53
N LYS A 187 -3.53 23.66 5.84
CA LYS A 187 -4.01 24.82 6.62
C LYS A 187 -3.00 25.98 6.63
N ARG A 188 -1.69 25.69 6.63
CA ARG A 188 -0.63 26.71 6.58
C ARG A 188 -0.51 27.39 5.21
N TYR A 189 -0.70 26.65 4.11
CA TYR A 189 -0.68 27.24 2.77
C TYR A 189 -1.85 28.21 2.55
N VAL A 190 -3.08 27.82 2.92
CA VAL A 190 -4.28 28.69 2.78
C VAL A 190 -4.17 29.97 3.61
N LYS A 191 -3.51 29.92 4.79
CA LYS A 191 -3.29 31.11 5.63
C LYS A 191 -2.21 32.05 5.07
N LYS A 192 -1.31 31.57 4.21
CA LYS A 192 -0.22 32.37 3.62
C LYS A 192 -0.65 33.13 2.35
N GLU A 193 -1.73 32.71 1.70
CA GLU A 193 -2.34 33.42 0.55
C GLU A 193 -3.37 34.47 0.98
N SER A 194 -3.77 34.48 2.25
CA SER A 194 -4.77 35.40 2.81
C SER A 194 -4.16 36.54 3.65
N VAL A 195 -2.84 36.79 3.51
CA VAL A 195 -2.08 37.89 4.13
C VAL A 195 -1.27 38.56 3.03
#